data_AF-A0A4U0UPP0-F1
#
_entry.id   AF-A0A4U0UPP0-F1
#
_cell.length_a   1.000
_cell.length_b   1.000
_cell.length_c   1.000
_cell.angle_alpha   90.00
_cell.angle_beta   90.00
_cell.angle_gamma   90.00
#
_symmetry.space_group_name_H-M   'P 1'
#
loop_
_entity.id
_entity.type
_entity.pdbx_description
1 polymer ?
#
loop_
_entity_poly.entity_id
_entity_poly.type
_entity_poly.pdbx_seq_one_letter_code
_entity_poly.pdbx_strand_id
1 'polypeptide(L)'
;MRKEWKEGQERVVPLPEDEPEIFKILASFLYTGIINSVKADDRDGDEGKDREYQRLMFAWFLGNKLLCIAFQNAVIDALIEKLMENPGHPPLDLHREAYSITVGSCGMRRLVVDVAVFIWPKGQLAKAAEFADCTEFYRDVLARYVGMTDKQRRRNPSFYGEGDCCLYHDHGDRKCYKTVWR
;
A
#
# COMPACT_ATOMS: atom_id res chain seq x y z
N MET A 1 -19.68 0.52 -21.41
CA MET A 1 -20.38 -0.60 -20.75
C MET A 1 -21.35 -1.21 -21.76
N ARG A 2 -21.48 -2.55 -21.83
CA ARG A 2 -22.35 -3.21 -22.82
C ARG A 2 -23.82 -2.98 -22.46
N LYS A 3 -24.68 -2.69 -23.44
CA LYS A 3 -26.13 -2.40 -23.22
C LYS A 3 -26.97 -3.64 -22.85
N GLU A 4 -26.37 -4.82 -22.93
CA GLU A 4 -27.01 -6.11 -22.62
C GLU A 4 -27.13 -6.36 -21.12
N TRP A 5 -26.39 -5.61 -20.30
CA TRP A 5 -26.38 -5.75 -18.84
C TRP A 5 -27.28 -4.69 -18.20
N LYS A 6 -27.95 -5.04 -17.10
CA LYS A 6 -28.84 -4.14 -16.37
C LYS A 6 -28.11 -2.85 -15.97
N GLU A 7 -26.88 -2.97 -15.50
CA GLU A 7 -25.97 -1.88 -15.13
C GLU A 7 -25.61 -1.01 -16.34
N GLY A 8 -25.51 -1.61 -17.54
CA GLY A 8 -25.26 -0.90 -18.78
C GLY A 8 -26.48 -0.12 -19.29
N GLN A 9 -27.69 -0.52 -18.91
CA GLN A 9 -28.94 0.17 -19.20
C GLN A 9 -29.20 1.28 -18.18
N GLU A 10 -29.05 0.98 -16.89
CA GLU A 10 -29.24 1.91 -15.77
C GLU A 10 -28.08 2.91 -15.68
N ARG A 11 -26.93 2.60 -16.27
CA ARG A 11 -25.66 3.35 -16.13
C ARG A 11 -25.23 3.53 -14.68
N VAL A 12 -25.59 2.56 -13.83
CA VAL A 12 -25.27 2.50 -12.41
C VAL A 12 -24.53 1.20 -12.14
N VAL A 13 -23.36 1.29 -11.51
CA VAL A 13 -22.63 0.13 -10.98
C VAL A 13 -22.73 0.20 -9.46
N PRO A 14 -23.54 -0.66 -8.82
CA PRO A 14 -23.60 -0.69 -7.37
C PRO A 14 -22.31 -1.28 -6.79
N LEU A 15 -21.70 -0.56 -5.85
CA LEU A 15 -20.55 -1.00 -5.05
C LEU A 15 -20.96 -1.02 -3.57
N PRO A 16 -21.86 -1.92 -3.16
CA PRO A 16 -22.49 -1.86 -1.83
C PRO A 16 -21.55 -2.19 -0.69
N GLU A 17 -20.45 -2.89 -0.97
CA GLU A 17 -19.44 -3.30 0.02
C GLU A 17 -18.33 -2.27 0.20
N ASP A 18 -18.23 -1.29 -0.71
CA ASP A 18 -17.12 -0.34 -0.74
C ASP A 18 -17.55 0.99 -0.13
N GLU A 19 -16.73 1.54 0.76
CA GLU A 19 -17.04 2.82 1.38
C GLU A 19 -17.00 3.95 0.33
N PRO A 20 -18.03 4.82 0.24
CA PRO A 20 -18.09 5.91 -0.74
C PRO A 20 -16.88 6.84 -0.70
N GLU A 21 -16.24 6.96 0.46
CA GLU A 21 -15.04 7.75 0.66
C GLU A 21 -13.84 7.21 -0.10
N ILE A 22 -13.62 5.90 -0.07
CA ILE A 22 -12.50 5.26 -0.75
C ILE A 22 -12.67 5.38 -2.27
N PHE A 23 -13.91 5.28 -2.75
CA PHE A 23 -14.21 5.51 -4.16
C PHE A 23 -13.91 6.95 -4.60
N LYS A 24 -14.09 7.96 -3.72
CA LYS A 24 -13.71 9.35 -4.05
C LYS A 24 -12.21 9.50 -4.29
N ILE A 25 -11.37 8.75 -3.57
CA ILE A 25 -9.92 8.75 -3.79
C ILE A 25 -9.61 8.21 -5.19
N LEU A 26 -10.22 7.08 -5.57
CA LEU A 26 -10.09 6.53 -6.93
C LEU A 26 -10.58 7.52 -8.00
N ALA A 27 -11.77 8.08 -7.81
CA ALA A 27 -12.33 9.04 -8.75
C ALA A 27 -11.40 10.26 -8.91
N SER A 28 -10.90 10.82 -7.81
CA SER A 28 -9.94 11.92 -7.86
C SER A 28 -8.69 11.52 -8.66
N PHE A 29 -8.11 10.35 -8.36
CA PHE A 29 -6.94 9.85 -9.08
C PHE A 29 -7.20 9.70 -10.59
N LEU A 30 -8.36 9.20 -11.00
CA LEU A 30 -8.68 9.04 -12.42
C LEU A 30 -8.68 10.38 -13.17
N TYR A 31 -9.04 11.49 -12.51
CA TYR A 31 -9.06 12.82 -13.10
C TYR A 31 -7.73 13.58 -12.97
N THR A 32 -6.98 13.37 -11.88
CA THR A 32 -5.81 14.20 -11.55
C THR A 32 -4.48 13.46 -11.57
N GLY A 33 -4.49 12.13 -11.48
CA GLY A 33 -3.31 11.31 -11.25
C GLY A 33 -2.77 11.36 -9.82
N ILE A 34 -3.47 12.01 -8.89
CA ILE A 34 -3.01 12.27 -7.51
C ILE A 34 -3.89 11.51 -6.51
N ILE A 35 -3.27 10.95 -5.47
CA ILE A 35 -3.97 10.35 -4.32
C ILE A 35 -4.24 11.45 -3.29
N ASN A 36 -5.53 11.71 -3.04
CA ASN A 36 -5.97 12.65 -2.02
C ASN A 36 -6.53 11.88 -0.81
N SER A 37 -5.64 11.38 0.05
CA SER A 37 -5.97 10.54 1.21
C SER A 37 -6.11 11.31 2.52
N VAL A 38 -5.49 12.49 2.64
CA VAL A 38 -5.49 13.33 3.86
C VAL A 38 -6.82 14.07 4.02
N LYS A 39 -7.30 14.16 5.26
CA LYS A 39 -8.43 14.97 5.68
C LYS A 39 -8.02 16.00 6.73
N ALA A 40 -8.77 17.10 6.79
CA ALA A 40 -8.48 18.21 7.71
C ALA A 40 -8.57 17.82 9.21
N ASP A 41 -9.31 16.78 9.56
CA ASP A 41 -9.46 16.28 10.93
C ASP A 41 -8.54 15.10 11.26
N ASP A 42 -7.68 14.68 10.32
CA ASP A 42 -6.70 13.65 10.60
C ASP A 42 -5.71 14.14 11.65
N ARG A 43 -5.35 13.20 12.53
CA ARG A 43 -4.27 13.38 13.48
C ARG A 43 -3.36 12.18 13.31
N ASP A 44 -2.07 12.45 13.17
CA ASP A 44 -1.04 11.44 13.35
C ASP A 44 -1.21 10.88 14.77
N GLY A 45 -1.63 9.62 14.85
CA GLY A 45 -1.96 8.99 16.13
C GLY A 45 -0.74 8.31 16.75
N ASP A 46 -0.54 8.51 18.05
CA ASP A 46 0.47 7.78 18.84
C ASP A 46 0.17 6.27 19.00
N GLU A 47 -1.08 5.85 18.75
CA GLU A 47 -1.59 4.51 19.10
C GLU A 47 -2.15 3.70 17.92
N GLY A 48 -1.49 3.76 16.75
CA GLY A 48 -1.73 2.77 15.68
C GLY A 48 -3.08 2.84 14.98
N LYS A 49 -3.82 3.94 15.13
CA LYS A 49 -5.09 4.21 14.40
C LYS A 49 -5.03 5.50 13.61
N ASP A 50 -3.92 5.70 12.91
CA ASP A 50 -3.85 6.73 11.90
C ASP A 50 -4.79 6.35 10.75
N ARG A 51 -5.84 7.17 10.61
CA ARG A 51 -6.94 6.92 9.67
C ARG A 51 -6.47 6.97 8.22
N GLU A 52 -5.39 7.68 7.93
CA GLU A 52 -4.89 7.77 6.57
C GLU A 52 -4.25 6.47 6.12
N TYR A 53 -3.49 5.78 6.97
CA TYR A 53 -2.98 4.45 6.61
C TYR A 53 -4.12 3.49 6.29
N GLN A 54 -5.20 3.52 7.09
CA GLN A 54 -6.38 2.70 6.85
C GLN A 54 -7.05 3.04 5.50
N ARG A 55 -7.23 4.33 5.20
CA ARG A 55 -7.81 4.76 3.91
C ARG A 55 -6.93 4.39 2.73
N LEU A 56 -5.62 4.52 2.85
CA LEU A 56 -4.67 4.10 1.82
C LEU A 56 -4.71 2.59 1.61
N MET A 57 -4.81 1.78 2.67
CA MET A 57 -4.98 0.33 2.54
C MET A 57 -6.29 -0.04 1.83
N PHE A 58 -7.41 0.58 2.22
CA PHE A 58 -8.68 0.35 1.55
C PHE A 58 -8.68 0.86 0.11
N ALA A 59 -8.01 1.96 -0.19
CA ALA A 59 -7.81 2.43 -1.56
C ALA A 59 -7.01 1.43 -2.39
N TRP A 60 -5.93 0.87 -1.84
CA TRP A 60 -5.17 -0.16 -2.53
C TRP A 60 -6.03 -1.41 -2.78
N PHE A 61 -6.81 -1.84 -1.78
CA PHE A 61 -7.75 -2.97 -1.92
C PHE A 61 -8.81 -2.72 -3.00
N LEU A 62 -9.41 -1.53 -3.03
CA LEU A 62 -10.35 -1.14 -4.08
C LEU A 62 -9.68 -1.21 -5.46
N GLY A 63 -8.44 -0.71 -5.58
CA GLY A 63 -7.64 -0.84 -6.78
C GLY A 63 -7.43 -2.29 -7.21
N ASN A 64 -7.14 -3.18 -6.26
CA ASN A 64 -7.00 -4.62 -6.49
C ASN A 64 -8.32 -5.24 -7.00
N LYS A 65 -9.44 -4.96 -6.31
CA LYS A 65 -10.79 -5.43 -6.66
C LYS A 65 -11.20 -5.00 -8.07
N LEU A 66 -10.85 -3.78 -8.46
CA LEU A 66 -11.17 -3.19 -9.76
C LEU A 66 -10.08 -3.44 -10.83
N LEU A 67 -9.03 -4.20 -10.51
CA LEU A 67 -7.87 -4.46 -11.39
C LEU A 67 -7.22 -3.19 -11.93
N CYS A 68 -7.25 -2.11 -11.13
CA CYS A 68 -6.70 -0.81 -11.46
C CYS A 68 -5.25 -0.68 -10.96
N ILE A 69 -4.33 -1.35 -11.66
CA ILE A 69 -2.89 -1.40 -11.30
C ILE A 69 -2.27 0.01 -11.17
N ALA A 70 -2.65 0.94 -12.05
CA ALA A 70 -2.14 2.31 -11.99
C ALA A 70 -2.52 3.01 -10.67
N PHE A 71 -3.75 2.80 -10.20
CA PHE A 71 -4.21 3.33 -8.92
C PHE A 71 -3.51 2.66 -7.75
N GLN A 72 -3.34 1.33 -7.78
CA GLN A 72 -2.59 0.60 -6.75
C GLN A 72 -1.16 1.14 -6.61
N ASN A 73 -0.47 1.38 -7.72
CA ASN A 73 0.89 1.93 -7.71
C ASN A 73 0.93 3.36 -7.16
N ALA A 74 -0.05 4.21 -7.50
CA ALA A 74 -0.14 5.55 -6.96
C ALA A 74 -0.40 5.54 -5.43
N VAL A 75 -1.23 4.61 -4.96
CA VAL A 75 -1.47 4.41 -3.52
C VAL A 75 -0.21 3.93 -2.80
N ILE A 76 0.60 3.07 -3.43
CA ILE A 76 1.91 2.66 -2.88
C ILE A 76 2.83 3.86 -2.70
N ASP A 77 2.89 4.77 -3.67
CA ASP A 77 3.69 5.98 -3.54
C ASP A 77 3.18 6.88 -2.41
N ALA A 78 1.87 7.08 -2.30
CA ALA A 78 1.27 7.84 -1.19
C ALA A 78 1.55 7.20 0.19
N LEU A 79 1.55 5.87 0.29
CA LEU A 79 1.94 5.16 1.51
C LEU A 79 3.40 5.41 1.88
N ILE A 80 4.30 5.42 0.89
CA ILE A 80 5.72 5.71 1.12
C ILE A 80 5.90 7.16 1.53
N GLU A 81 5.23 8.11 0.87
CA GLU A 81 5.27 9.53 1.23
C GLU A 81 4.87 9.72 2.70
N LYS A 82 3.71 9.18 3.11
CA LYS A 82 3.24 9.23 4.49
C LYS A 82 4.23 8.60 5.49
N LEU A 83 4.76 7.42 5.17
CA LEU A 83 5.74 6.73 5.99
C LEU A 83 6.99 7.59 6.24
N MET A 84 7.40 8.36 5.24
CA MET A 84 8.59 9.19 5.28
C MET A 84 8.35 10.57 5.92
N GLU A 85 7.12 11.07 5.93
CA GLU A 85 6.74 12.26 6.69
C GLU A 85 6.84 12.03 8.21
N ASN A 86 6.46 10.83 8.68
CA ASN A 86 6.48 10.51 10.11
C ASN A 86 7.01 9.09 10.41
N PRO A 87 8.33 8.85 10.28
CA PRO A 87 8.92 7.52 10.47
C PRO A 87 8.90 7.04 11.93
N GLY A 88 8.57 7.91 12.89
CA GLY A 88 8.51 7.57 14.32
C GLY A 88 7.29 6.71 14.70
N HIS A 89 6.25 6.72 13.87
CA HIS A 89 4.98 6.03 14.13
C HIS A 89 4.58 5.12 12.95
N PRO A 90 5.38 4.08 12.64
CA PRO A 90 5.08 3.20 11.53
C PRO A 90 3.84 2.34 11.81
N PRO A 91 3.05 1.99 10.78
CA PRO A 91 1.89 1.14 10.95
C PRO A 91 2.34 -0.29 11.27
N LEU A 92 2.12 -0.73 12.51
CA LEU A 92 2.60 -2.03 13.00
C LEU A 92 1.77 -3.21 12.49
N ASP A 93 0.48 -3.01 12.26
CA ASP A 93 -0.46 -4.04 11.80
C ASP A 93 -0.62 -4.10 10.27
N LEU A 94 0.05 -3.23 9.52
CA LEU A 94 -0.10 -3.11 8.06
C LEU A 94 0.11 -4.43 7.33
N HIS A 95 1.07 -5.22 7.81
CA HIS A 95 1.41 -6.53 7.25
C HIS A 95 0.24 -7.53 7.35
N ARG A 96 -0.55 -7.49 8.43
CA ARG A 96 -1.69 -8.39 8.64
C ARG A 96 -2.75 -8.14 7.57
N GLU A 97 -3.10 -6.87 7.37
CA GLU A 97 -4.06 -6.46 6.36
C GLU A 97 -3.57 -6.83 4.96
N ALA A 98 -2.33 -6.44 4.61
CA ALA A 98 -1.75 -6.72 3.31
C ALA A 98 -1.74 -8.22 2.97
N TYR A 99 -1.31 -9.08 3.90
CA TYR A 99 -1.23 -10.52 3.64
C TYR A 99 -2.59 -11.22 3.66
N SER A 100 -3.59 -10.66 4.37
CA SER A 100 -4.94 -11.23 4.39
C SER A 100 -5.69 -11.10 3.05
N ILE A 101 -5.34 -10.12 2.22
CA ILE A 101 -6.06 -9.78 0.98
C ILE A 101 -5.25 -10.00 -0.31
N THR A 102 -4.00 -10.43 -0.19
CA THR A 102 -3.10 -10.66 -1.34
C THR A 102 -2.67 -12.11 -1.39
N VAL A 103 -2.29 -12.59 -2.58
CA VAL A 103 -1.70 -13.92 -2.78
C VAL A 103 -0.45 -13.76 -3.64
N GLY A 104 0.64 -14.42 -3.26
CA GLY A 104 1.91 -14.33 -3.98
C GLY A 104 2.60 -12.97 -3.83
N SER A 105 3.69 -12.77 -4.57
CA SER A 105 4.45 -11.51 -4.50
C SER A 105 3.73 -10.39 -5.24
N CYS A 106 3.51 -9.27 -4.55
CA CYS A 106 3.01 -8.01 -5.13
C CYS A 106 3.71 -6.82 -4.51
N GLY A 107 3.52 -5.64 -5.10
CA GLY A 107 4.10 -4.38 -4.65
C GLY A 107 3.83 -4.08 -3.17
N MET A 108 2.60 -4.32 -2.73
CA MET A 108 2.19 -4.13 -1.34
C MET A 108 2.95 -5.06 -0.38
N ARG A 109 3.08 -6.36 -0.71
CA ARG A 109 3.84 -7.30 0.14
C ARG A 109 5.32 -6.92 0.21
N ARG A 110 5.92 -6.49 -0.91
CA ARG A 110 7.31 -5.99 -0.93
C ARG A 110 7.47 -4.76 -0.03
N LEU A 111 6.52 -3.82 -0.07
CA LEU A 111 6.53 -2.63 0.77
C LEU A 111 6.46 -2.98 2.27
N VAL A 112 5.46 -3.75 2.71
CA VAL A 112 5.28 -4.04 4.15
C VAL A 112 6.44 -4.86 4.73
N VAL A 113 7.08 -5.70 3.93
CA VAL A 113 8.32 -6.40 4.31
C VAL A 113 9.44 -5.40 4.54
N ASP A 114 9.65 -4.46 3.63
CA ASP A 114 10.69 -3.44 3.78
C ASP A 114 10.37 -2.46 4.94
N VAL A 115 9.09 -2.14 5.19
CA VAL A 115 8.69 -1.40 6.40
C VAL A 115 9.13 -2.13 7.67
N ALA A 116 8.89 -3.44 7.74
CA ALA A 116 9.28 -4.24 8.90
C ALA A 116 10.80 -4.36 9.08
N VAL A 117 11.55 -4.41 7.98
CA VAL A 117 13.01 -4.55 8.01
C VAL A 117 13.70 -3.24 8.38
N PHE A 118 13.21 -2.11 7.86
CA PHE A 118 13.93 -0.83 7.89
C PHE A 118 13.33 0.23 8.82
N ILE A 119 12.03 0.14 9.14
CA ILE A 119 11.32 1.20 9.87
C ILE A 119 10.88 0.73 11.25
N TRP A 120 10.43 -0.52 11.38
CA TRP A 120 9.96 -1.01 12.67
C TRP A 120 10.99 -0.86 13.79
N PRO A 121 10.58 -0.45 15.00
CA PRO A 121 11.46 -0.35 16.14
C PRO A 121 12.17 -1.67 16.45
N LYS A 122 13.38 -1.59 17.02
CA LYS A 122 14.12 -2.78 17.45
C LYS A 122 13.26 -3.63 18.41
N GLY A 123 13.20 -4.93 18.15
CA GLY A 123 12.40 -5.88 18.93
C GLY A 123 10.93 -5.97 18.52
N GLN A 124 10.43 -5.05 17.69
CA GLN A 124 9.05 -5.10 17.21
C GLN A 124 8.77 -6.35 16.38
N LEU A 125 9.70 -6.74 15.51
CA LEU A 125 9.56 -7.99 14.73
C LEU A 125 9.47 -9.23 15.63
N ALA A 126 10.25 -9.26 16.72
CA ALA A 126 10.19 -10.36 17.68
C ALA A 126 8.82 -10.42 18.39
N LYS A 127 8.30 -9.27 18.83
CA LYS A 127 6.96 -9.17 19.41
C LYS A 127 5.87 -9.60 18.44
N ALA A 128 5.95 -9.17 17.18
CA ALA A 128 4.99 -9.57 16.15
C ALA A 128 4.99 -11.10 15.95
N ALA A 129 6.19 -11.70 15.85
CA ALA A 129 6.35 -13.13 15.63
C ALA A 129 5.80 -14.03 16.76
N GLU A 130 5.63 -13.52 17.98
CA GLU A 130 4.98 -14.25 19.08
C GLU A 130 3.52 -14.62 18.77
N PHE A 131 2.83 -13.80 17.97
CA PHE A 131 1.45 -14.06 17.59
C PHE A 131 1.32 -15.07 16.44
N ALA A 132 2.40 -15.34 15.70
CA ALA A 132 2.50 -16.32 14.60
C ALA A 132 1.33 -16.29 13.59
N ASP A 133 0.71 -15.13 13.43
CA ASP A 133 -0.51 -14.88 12.68
C ASP A 133 -0.33 -14.87 11.17
N CYS A 134 0.90 -14.65 10.69
CA CYS A 134 1.20 -14.57 9.27
C CYS A 134 2.56 -15.21 8.93
N THR A 135 2.63 -16.54 8.89
CA THR A 135 3.88 -17.28 8.58
C THR A 135 4.52 -16.86 7.26
N GLU A 136 3.73 -16.54 6.23
CA GLU A 136 4.26 -16.06 4.95
C GLU A 136 5.02 -14.76 5.09
N PHE A 137 4.48 -13.79 5.83
CA PHE A 137 5.15 -12.51 6.09
C PHE A 137 6.49 -12.71 6.79
N TYR A 138 6.55 -13.51 7.84
CA TYR A 138 7.81 -13.75 8.55
C TYR A 138 8.85 -14.46 7.67
N ARG A 139 8.41 -15.34 6.77
CA ARG A 139 9.29 -15.97 5.78
C ARG A 139 9.86 -14.93 4.79
N ASP A 140 9.01 -14.04 4.29
CA ASP A 140 9.43 -13.01 3.34
C ASP A 140 10.35 -11.98 4.00
N VAL A 141 10.11 -11.62 5.26
CA VAL A 141 11.02 -10.81 6.08
C VAL A 141 12.36 -11.51 6.26
N LEU A 142 12.38 -12.81 6.61
CA LEU A 142 13.62 -13.56 6.74
C LEU A 142 14.38 -13.61 5.40
N ALA A 143 13.68 -13.92 4.30
CA ALA A 143 14.27 -13.95 2.97
C ALA A 143 14.86 -12.59 2.57
N ARG A 144 14.22 -11.49 2.96
CA ARG A 144 14.72 -10.13 2.76
C ARG A 144 15.97 -9.85 3.60
N TYR A 145 16.04 -10.32 4.84
CA TYR A 145 17.19 -10.15 5.74
C TYR A 145 18.42 -10.95 5.32
N VAL A 146 18.22 -12.15 4.75
CA VAL A 146 19.31 -13.03 4.34
C VAL A 146 20.15 -12.34 3.27
N GLY A 147 21.46 -12.25 3.51
CA GLY A 147 22.41 -11.61 2.58
C GLY A 147 22.57 -10.09 2.75
N MET A 148 21.80 -9.44 3.62
CA MET A 148 22.03 -8.02 3.94
C MET A 148 23.22 -7.83 4.88
N THR A 149 24.10 -6.90 4.53
CA THR A 149 25.12 -6.36 5.45
C THR A 149 24.51 -5.42 6.49
N ASP A 150 25.21 -5.20 7.60
CA ASP A 150 24.78 -4.25 8.64
C ASP A 150 24.63 -2.82 8.13
N LYS A 151 25.41 -2.43 7.11
CA LYS A 151 25.27 -1.12 6.46
C LYS A 151 23.97 -1.03 5.68
N GLN A 152 23.62 -2.09 4.93
CA GLN A 152 22.38 -2.12 4.14
C GLN A 152 21.15 -2.09 5.04
N ARG A 153 21.18 -2.71 6.23
CA ARG A 153 20.06 -2.75 7.18
C ARG A 153 19.65 -1.41 7.77
N ARG A 154 20.47 -0.36 7.62
CA ARG A 154 20.20 0.95 8.25
C ARG A 154 19.29 1.84 7.45
N ARG A 155 19.15 1.60 6.13
CA ARG A 155 18.44 2.51 5.23
C ARG A 155 18.02 1.79 3.97
N ASN A 156 16.80 2.05 3.53
CA ASN A 156 16.32 1.66 2.22
C ASN A 156 16.31 2.87 1.26
N PRO A 157 17.17 2.91 0.23
CA PRO A 157 17.23 4.03 -0.73
C PRO A 157 15.89 4.28 -1.43
N SER A 158 15.11 3.24 -1.73
CA SER A 158 13.86 3.36 -2.49
C SER A 158 12.77 4.15 -1.77
N PHE A 159 12.81 4.25 -0.44
CA PHE A 159 11.90 5.13 0.32
C PHE A 159 12.20 6.62 0.11
N TYR A 160 13.40 6.95 -0.37
CA TYR A 160 13.82 8.33 -0.62
C TYR A 160 13.83 8.66 -2.12
N GLY A 161 13.19 7.83 -2.95
CA GLY A 161 13.21 7.99 -4.41
C GLY A 161 14.57 7.71 -5.06
N GLU A 162 15.51 7.09 -4.33
CA GLU A 162 16.80 6.70 -4.88
C GLU A 162 16.70 5.32 -5.57
N GLY A 163 17.24 5.23 -6.78
CA GLY A 163 17.28 3.98 -7.54
C GLY A 163 16.01 3.73 -8.36
N ASP A 164 15.51 2.49 -8.34
CA ASP A 164 14.34 2.10 -9.12
C ASP A 164 13.05 2.65 -8.48
N CYS A 165 12.41 3.61 -9.16
CA CYS A 165 11.17 4.25 -8.74
C CYS A 165 9.94 3.34 -8.82
N CYS A 166 10.11 2.12 -9.34
CA CYS A 166 9.06 1.13 -9.56
C CYS A 166 9.23 -0.13 -8.69
N LEU A 167 10.17 -0.14 -7.73
CA LEU A 167 10.45 -1.33 -6.90
C LEU A 167 9.19 -1.95 -6.25
N TYR A 168 8.28 -1.09 -5.80
CA TYR A 168 7.03 -1.48 -5.16
C TYR A 168 5.82 -1.38 -6.07
N HIS A 169 6.02 -1.09 -7.35
CA HIS A 169 4.94 -1.05 -8.33
C HIS A 169 4.77 -2.43 -8.97
N ASP A 170 3.54 -2.71 -9.37
CA ASP A 170 3.23 -3.84 -10.23
C ASP A 170 2.95 -3.31 -11.66
N HIS A 171 3.54 -3.93 -12.68
CA HIS A 171 3.44 -3.44 -14.06
C HIS A 171 2.87 -4.48 -15.03
N GLY A 172 3.18 -5.76 -14.84
CA GLY A 172 3.02 -6.74 -15.92
C GLY A 172 3.68 -6.18 -17.20
N ASP A 173 2.91 -6.10 -18.28
CA ASP A 173 3.37 -5.54 -19.57
C ASP A 173 3.06 -4.04 -19.74
N ARG A 174 2.50 -3.37 -18.73
CA ARG A 174 2.05 -1.97 -18.83
C ARG A 174 3.13 -1.00 -18.37
N LYS A 175 3.13 0.21 -18.94
CA LYS A 175 3.98 1.31 -18.47
C LYS A 175 3.56 1.77 -17.07
N CYS A 176 4.52 2.29 -16.30
CA CYS A 176 4.24 2.89 -15.00
C CYS A 176 3.28 4.08 -15.11
N TYR A 177 2.38 4.23 -14.14
CA TYR A 177 1.40 5.31 -14.10
C TYR A 177 2.08 6.70 -14.10
N LYS A 178 3.26 6.82 -13.48
CA LYS A 178 4.08 8.05 -13.50
C LYS A 178 4.46 8.53 -14.91
N THR A 179 4.33 7.67 -15.93
CA THR A 179 4.56 8.04 -17.34
C THR A 179 3.31 8.54 -18.06
N VAL A 180 2.13 8.28 -17.49
CA VAL A 180 0.82 8.61 -18.07
C VAL A 180 0.28 9.92 -17.51
N TRP A 181 0.48 10.19 -16.22
CA TRP A 181 0.01 11.39 -15.51
C TRP A 181 1.14 12.40 -15.22
N ARG A 182 2.00 12.69 -16.22
CA ARG A 182 3.02 13.75 -16.09
C ARG A 182 2.44 15.15 -16.20
#